data_AF-A0A7C2LYM5-F1
#
_entry.id   AF-A0A7C2LYM5-F1
#
_cell.length_a   1.000
_cell.length_b   1.000
_cell.length_c   1.000
_cell.angle_alpha   90.00
_cell.angle_beta   90.00
_cell.angle_gamma   90.00
#
_symmetry.space_group_name_H-M   'P 1'
#
loop_
_entity.id
_entity.type
_entity.pdbx_description
1 polymer ?
#
loop_
_entity_poly.entity_id
_entity_poly.type
_entity_poly.pdbx_seq_one_letter_code
_entity_poly.pdbx_strand_id
1 'polypeptide(L)'
;MSKSIKSNHLINEKNYLLHIPLLFLAIYSVSPLLILFLNSFKSNTEVMGYPLNFPVIFRFQNYIDVWGTGNYWQAYKNSVTVGLITTITICIISGFTAYSLSFFKSSKMGLIAIYFLSATAIPAQIYIVPLYA
;
A
#
# COMPACT_ATOMS: atom_id res chain seq x y z
N MET A 1 -38.70 10.48 -16.09
CA MET A 1 -37.94 11.22 -15.04
C MET A 1 -38.57 10.99 -13.66
N SER A 2 -38.57 9.75 -13.14
CA SER A 2 -38.99 9.42 -11.76
C SER A 2 -38.76 7.92 -11.49
N LYS A 3 -37.55 7.54 -11.08
CA LYS A 3 -37.30 6.23 -10.41
C LYS A 3 -35.95 6.07 -9.70
N SER A 4 -35.04 7.04 -9.78
CA SER A 4 -33.67 6.89 -9.24
C SER A 4 -33.47 7.30 -7.77
N ILE A 5 -34.50 7.82 -7.08
CA ILE A 5 -34.31 8.49 -5.77
C ILE A 5 -34.59 7.56 -4.56
N LYS A 6 -35.06 6.32 -4.76
CA LYS A 6 -35.52 5.45 -3.67
C LYS A 6 -34.51 4.43 -3.13
N SER A 7 -33.23 4.52 -3.49
CA SER A 7 -32.20 3.55 -3.04
C SER A 7 -31.39 3.96 -1.80
N ASN A 8 -31.60 5.16 -1.25
CA ASN A 8 -30.77 5.69 -0.15
C ASN A 8 -31.43 5.64 1.23
N HIS A 9 -32.64 5.08 1.35
CA HIS A 9 -33.41 5.14 2.60
C HIS A 9 -33.47 3.81 3.38
N LEU A 10 -32.77 2.76 2.94
CA LEU A 10 -32.76 1.45 3.63
C LEU A 10 -31.53 1.23 4.54
N ILE A 11 -30.67 2.25 4.71
CA ILE A 11 -29.46 2.17 5.53
C ILE A 11 -29.67 2.81 6.91
N ASN A 12 -30.76 2.51 7.60
CA ASN A 12 -30.78 2.69 9.05
C ASN A 12 -31.86 1.85 9.72
N GLU A 13 -31.40 0.81 10.43
CA GLU A 13 -32.03 0.07 11.52
C GLU A 13 -30.99 -1.04 11.87
N LYS A 14 -30.00 -0.72 12.71
CA LYS A 14 -29.09 -1.64 13.43
C LYS A 14 -28.77 -3.01 12.78
N ASN A 15 -28.17 -3.02 11.58
CA ASN A 15 -27.66 -4.26 10.97
C ASN A 15 -26.29 -4.64 11.55
N TYR A 16 -26.26 -5.14 12.78
CA TYR A 16 -25.05 -5.70 13.41
C TYR A 16 -24.45 -6.85 12.59
N LEU A 17 -25.29 -7.57 11.85
CA LEU A 17 -24.88 -8.68 10.97
C LEU A 17 -23.99 -8.23 9.81
N LEU A 18 -24.15 -7.00 9.29
CA LEU A 18 -23.27 -6.44 8.25
C LEU A 18 -21.85 -6.15 8.77
N HIS A 19 -21.69 -5.96 10.08
CA HIS A 19 -20.39 -5.65 10.69
C HIS A 19 -19.52 -6.89 10.90
N ILE A 20 -20.12 -8.09 10.91
CA ILE A 20 -19.41 -9.36 11.10
C ILE A 20 -18.37 -9.60 9.98
N PRO A 21 -18.71 -9.56 8.68
CA PRO A 21 -17.71 -9.74 7.62
C PRO A 21 -16.65 -8.63 7.60
N LEU A 22 -17.02 -7.39 7.97
CA LEU A 22 -16.08 -6.27 8.10
C LEU A 22 -15.08 -6.50 9.24
N LEU A 23 -15.54 -6.97 10.41
CA LEU A 23 -14.69 -7.33 11.54
C LEU A 23 -13.74 -8.48 11.19
N PHE A 24 -14.24 -9.50 10.50
CA PHE A 24 -13.41 -10.61 10.05
C PHE A 24 -12.31 -10.13 9.09
N LEU A 25 -12.65 -9.32 8.10
CA LEU A 25 -11.67 -8.71 7.17
C LEU A 25 -10.67 -7.83 7.91
N ALA A 26 -11.12 -7.02 8.86
CA ALA A 26 -10.24 -6.17 9.66
C ALA A 26 -9.24 -7.00 10.48
N ILE A 27 -9.70 -8.05 11.17
CA ILE A 27 -8.83 -8.96 11.92
C ILE A 27 -7.85 -9.65 10.97
N TYR A 28 -8.32 -10.15 9.83
CA TYR A 28 -7.47 -10.80 8.84
C TYR A 28 -6.38 -9.86 8.30
N SER A 29 -6.71 -8.61 7.97
CA SER A 29 -5.75 -7.62 7.49
C SER A 29 -4.76 -7.17 8.56
N VAL A 30 -5.19 -7.07 9.82
CA VAL A 30 -4.34 -6.62 10.94
C VAL A 30 -3.46 -7.75 11.49
N SER A 31 -3.90 -9.01 11.39
CA SER A 31 -3.17 -10.19 11.87
C SER A 31 -1.70 -10.25 11.42
N PRO A 32 -1.33 -10.11 10.13
CA PRO A 32 0.08 -10.15 9.73
C PRO A 32 0.90 -9.00 10.31
N LEU A 33 0.30 -7.82 10.50
CA LEU A 33 0.97 -6.68 11.13
C LEU A 33 1.23 -6.92 12.61
N LEU A 34 0.26 -7.54 13.32
CA LEU A 34 0.44 -7.93 14.72
C LEU A 34 1.52 -9.00 14.87
N ILE A 35 1.54 -10.00 13.99
CA ILE A 35 2.59 -11.03 13.99
C ILE A 35 3.96 -10.40 13.73
N LEU A 36 4.07 -9.48 12.76
CA LEU A 36 5.30 -8.75 12.48
C LEU A 36 5.77 -7.94 13.69
N PHE A 37 4.85 -7.25 14.35
CA PHE A 37 5.13 -6.47 15.56
C PHE A 37 5.56 -7.34 16.75
N LEU A 38 4.95 -8.51 16.95
CA LEU A 38 5.38 -9.44 17.99
C LEU A 38 6.76 -10.03 17.67
N ASN A 39 7.01 -10.33 16.39
CA ASN A 39 8.29 -10.88 15.93
C ASN A 39 9.45 -9.88 16.04
N SER A 40 9.20 -8.56 16.00
CA SER A 40 10.28 -7.57 16.19
C SER A 40 10.89 -7.60 17.60
N PHE A 41 10.22 -8.18 18.58
CA PHE A 41 10.75 -8.39 19.94
C PHE A 41 11.49 -9.72 20.12
N LYS A 42 11.42 -10.63 19.14
CA LYS A 42 11.97 -11.99 19.25
C LYS A 42 13.42 -12.07 18.78
N SER A 43 14.11 -13.16 19.11
CA SER A 43 15.41 -13.47 18.48
C SER A 43 15.24 -14.08 17.08
N ASN A 44 16.27 -14.01 16.24
CA ASN A 44 16.26 -14.62 14.90
C ASN A 44 15.89 -16.11 14.93
N THR A 45 16.36 -16.85 15.95
CA THR A 45 16.03 -18.27 16.14
C THR A 45 14.55 -18.51 16.43
N GLU A 46 13.92 -17.63 17.21
CA GLU A 46 12.51 -17.74 17.59
C GLU A 46 11.59 -17.33 16.45
N VAL A 47 11.98 -16.35 15.64
CA VAL A 47 11.25 -15.96 14.42
C VAL A 47 11.26 -17.08 13.38
N MET A 48 12.40 -17.77 13.19
CA MET A 48 12.52 -18.86 12.21
C MET A 48 11.85 -20.17 12.67
N GLY A 49 11.84 -20.44 13.97
CA GLY A 49 11.22 -21.66 14.51
C GLY A 49 9.71 -21.55 14.71
N TYR A 50 9.25 -20.49 15.38
CA TYR A 50 7.85 -20.34 15.79
C TYR A 50 7.36 -18.89 15.60
N PRO A 51 7.13 -18.45 14.34
CA PRO A 51 6.78 -17.07 14.03
C PRO A 51 5.42 -16.64 14.60
N LEU A 52 4.49 -17.57 14.85
CA LEU A 52 3.14 -17.27 15.35
C LEU A 52 3.02 -17.24 16.87
N ASN A 53 4.03 -17.74 17.60
CA ASN A 53 3.97 -17.77 19.06
C ASN A 53 4.09 -16.37 19.65
N PHE A 54 3.62 -16.17 20.89
CA PHE A 54 3.96 -14.96 21.62
C PHE A 54 5.46 -14.96 21.98
N PRO A 55 6.11 -13.78 22.03
CA PRO A 55 7.52 -13.67 22.39
C PRO A 55 7.74 -14.21 23.81
N VAL A 56 8.69 -15.12 23.96
CA VAL A 56 9.05 -15.65 25.29
C VAL A 56 9.74 -14.57 26.13
N ILE A 57 10.56 -13.73 25.47
CA ILE A 57 11.27 -12.61 26.08
C ILE A 57 11.09 -11.39 25.17
N PHE A 58 10.63 -10.28 25.74
CA PHE A 58 10.54 -9.01 25.00
C PHE A 58 11.93 -8.36 24.87
N ARG A 59 12.55 -8.43 23.68
CA ARG A 59 13.88 -7.86 23.42
C ARG A 59 13.78 -6.46 22.81
N PHE A 60 13.67 -5.44 23.65
CA PHE A 60 13.72 -4.04 23.21
C PHE A 60 15.07 -3.64 22.62
N GLN A 61 16.14 -4.38 22.97
CA GLN A 61 17.48 -4.16 22.43
C GLN A 61 17.52 -4.27 20.90
N ASN A 62 16.65 -5.08 20.29
CA ASN A 62 16.52 -5.16 18.83
C ASN A 62 16.30 -3.79 18.17
N TYR A 63 15.52 -2.90 18.81
CA TYR A 63 15.29 -1.57 18.27
C TYR A 63 16.52 -0.68 18.34
N ILE A 64 17.30 -0.78 19.43
CA ILE A 64 18.53 0.01 19.61
C ILE A 64 19.60 -0.49 18.64
N ASP A 65 19.76 -1.81 18.56
CA ASP A 65 20.77 -2.47 17.74
C ASP A 65 20.58 -2.15 16.26
N VAL A 66 19.34 -2.12 15.75
CA VAL A 66 19.05 -1.80 14.34
C VAL A 66 19.53 -0.40 13.94
N TRP A 67 19.49 0.58 14.85
CA TRP A 67 20.02 1.91 14.53
C TRP A 67 21.56 1.98 14.55
N GLY A 68 22.21 1.12 15.34
CA GLY A 68 23.67 1.05 15.44
C GLY A 68 24.33 0.09 14.45
N THR A 69 23.60 -0.93 13.98
CA THR A 69 24.12 -2.00 13.12
C THR A 69 23.56 -1.86 11.71
N GLY A 70 24.41 -1.46 10.76
CA GLY A 70 23.99 -1.18 9.39
C GLY A 70 23.43 0.23 9.25
N ASN A 71 23.75 0.93 8.15
CA ASN A 71 23.37 2.32 7.90
C ASN A 71 21.86 2.52 7.67
N TYR A 72 20.99 1.97 8.54
CA TYR A 72 19.53 2.03 8.45
C TYR A 72 19.03 3.47 8.48
N TRP A 73 19.71 4.38 9.19
CA TRP A 73 19.39 5.80 9.14
C TRP A 73 19.56 6.40 7.73
N GLN A 74 20.60 6.00 7.02
CA GLN A 74 20.83 6.44 5.64
C GLN A 74 19.81 5.80 4.70
N ALA A 75 19.55 4.49 4.83
CA ALA A 75 18.55 3.79 4.04
C ALA A 75 17.16 4.42 4.21
N TYR A 76 16.74 4.69 5.46
CA TYR A 76 15.48 5.34 5.77
C TYR A 76 15.36 6.72 5.12
N LYS A 77 16.39 7.57 5.26
CA LYS A 77 16.41 8.90 4.64
C LYS A 77 16.35 8.83 3.12
N ASN A 78 17.06 7.89 2.51
CA ASN A 78 17.04 7.69 1.06
C ASN A 78 15.63 7.30 0.59
N SER A 79 14.98 6.34 1.25
CA SER A 79 13.63 5.90 0.90
C SER A 79 12.60 7.02 1.04
N VAL A 80 12.66 7.80 2.13
CA VAL A 80 11.76 8.93 2.35
C VAL A 80 11.98 10.02 1.30
N THR A 81 13.24 10.37 1.03
CA THR A 81 13.58 11.43 0.06
C THR A 81 13.12 11.05 -1.34
N VAL A 82 13.44 9.84 -1.79
CA VAL A 82 13.03 9.34 -3.11
C VAL A 82 11.50 9.24 -3.17
N GLY A 83 10.86 8.64 -2.17
CA GLY A 83 9.40 8.48 -2.14
C GLY A 83 8.65 9.81 -2.20
N LEU A 84 9.08 10.81 -1.45
CA LEU A 84 8.47 12.15 -1.44
C LEU A 84 8.64 12.86 -2.79
N ILE A 85 9.87 12.91 -3.31
CA ILE A 85 10.16 13.58 -4.58
C ILE A 85 9.38 12.92 -5.72
N THR A 86 9.38 11.59 -5.78
CA THR A 86 8.63 10.82 -6.77
C THR A 86 7.14 11.07 -6.66
N THR A 87 6.56 11.03 -5.45
CA THR A 87 5.12 11.24 -5.24
C THR A 87 4.69 12.65 -5.68
N ILE A 88 5.40 13.68 -5.25
CA ILE A 88 5.09 15.08 -5.61
C ILE A 88 5.15 15.26 -7.13
N THR A 89 6.22 14.76 -7.75
CA THR A 89 6.42 14.87 -9.20
C THR A 89 5.30 14.16 -9.97
N ILE A 90 4.93 12.95 -9.56
CA ILE A 90 3.86 12.18 -10.18
C ILE A 90 2.51 12.88 -9.99
N CYS A 91 2.19 13.39 -8.80
CA CYS A 91 0.93 14.12 -8.55
C CYS A 91 0.78 15.34 -9.47
N ILE A 92 1.85 16.11 -9.66
CA ILE A 92 1.85 17.28 -10.55
C ILE A 92 1.62 16.85 -12.00
N ILE A 93 2.42 15.90 -12.50
CA ILE A 93 2.35 15.45 -13.90
C ILE A 93 1.00 14.79 -14.18
N SER A 94 0.59 13.85 -13.33
CA SER A 94 -0.70 13.15 -13.48
C SER A 94 -1.88 14.11 -13.37
N GLY A 95 -1.80 15.16 -12.54
CA GLY A 95 -2.80 16.23 -12.49
C GLY A 95 -2.96 16.94 -13.84
N PHE A 96 -1.86 17.33 -14.48
CA PHE A 96 -1.90 17.93 -15.81
C PHE A 96 -2.41 16.95 -16.88
N THR A 97 -2.00 15.68 -16.82
CA THR A 97 -2.49 14.64 -17.73
C THR A 97 -3.99 14.41 -17.57
N ALA A 98 -4.48 14.31 -16.34
CA ALA A 98 -5.90 14.12 -16.03
C ALA A 98 -6.74 15.32 -16.48
N TYR A 99 -6.24 16.54 -16.26
CA TYR A 99 -6.88 17.76 -16.77
C TYR A 99 -7.00 17.71 -18.29
N SER A 100 -5.90 17.42 -18.99
CA SER A 100 -5.90 17.32 -20.44
C SER A 100 -6.92 16.28 -20.93
N LEU A 101 -6.88 15.07 -20.37
CA LEU A 101 -7.77 13.96 -20.75
C LEU A 101 -9.25 14.28 -20.51
N SER A 102 -9.56 15.04 -19.46
CA SER A 102 -10.94 15.36 -19.07
C SER A 102 -11.56 16.46 -19.92
N PHE A 103 -10.78 17.47 -20.30
CA PHE A 103 -11.31 18.68 -20.97
C PHE A 103 -11.14 18.66 -22.49
N PHE A 104 -10.12 17.99 -23.05
CA PHE A 104 -9.94 17.91 -24.50
C PHE A 104 -10.68 16.72 -25.11
N LYS A 105 -11.81 16.98 -25.77
CA LYS A 105 -12.64 15.96 -26.44
C LYS A 105 -12.15 15.70 -27.88
N SER A 106 -11.03 15.00 -28.02
CA SER A 106 -10.50 14.55 -29.32
C SER A 106 -10.47 13.03 -29.41
N SER A 107 -10.71 12.47 -30.60
CA SER A 107 -10.60 11.02 -30.86
C SER A 107 -9.21 10.47 -30.49
N LYS A 108 -8.16 11.30 -30.64
CA LYS A 108 -6.78 10.95 -30.26
C LYS A 108 -6.61 10.75 -28.76
N MET A 109 -7.47 11.35 -27.95
CA MET A 109 -7.39 11.29 -26.50
C MET A 109 -7.73 9.89 -25.95
N GLY A 110 -8.63 9.17 -26.62
CA GLY A 110 -8.91 7.77 -26.32
C GLY A 110 -7.70 6.86 -26.55
N LEU A 111 -6.92 7.10 -27.61
CA LEU A 111 -5.69 6.34 -27.88
C LEU A 111 -4.62 6.59 -26.80
N ILE A 112 -4.49 7.84 -26.34
CA ILE A 112 -3.56 8.20 -25.25
C ILE A 112 -3.96 7.52 -23.94
N ALA A 113 -5.27 7.45 -23.64
CA ALA A 113 -5.76 6.73 -22.46
C ALA A 113 -5.44 5.23 -22.53
N ILE A 114 -5.66 4.59 -23.68
CA ILE A 114 -5.33 3.18 -23.90
C ILE A 114 -3.81 2.95 -23.77
N TYR A 115 -2.98 3.87 -24.28
CA TYR A 115 -1.54 3.81 -24.12
C TYR A 115 -1.13 3.80 -22.64
N PHE A 116 -1.64 4.72 -21.82
CA PHE A 116 -1.34 4.73 -20.39
C PHE A 116 -1.81 3.46 -19.66
N LEU A 117 -3.03 2.98 -19.98
CA LEU A 117 -3.54 1.75 -19.40
C LEU A 117 -2.65 0.55 -19.73
N SER A 118 -2.22 0.44 -21.00
CA SER A 118 -1.31 -0.62 -21.44
C SER A 118 0.04 -0.55 -20.74
N ALA A 119 0.60 0.64 -20.53
CA ALA A 119 1.85 0.83 -19.82
C ALA A 119 1.75 0.40 -18.35
N THR A 120 0.63 0.68 -17.67
CA THR A 120 0.42 0.27 -16.27
C THR A 120 0.21 -1.24 -16.09
N ALA A 121 -0.16 -1.96 -17.15
CA ALA A 121 -0.35 -3.41 -17.11
C ALA A 121 0.98 -4.18 -17.20
N ILE A 122 2.07 -3.54 -17.63
CA ILE A 122 3.37 -4.19 -17.78
C ILE A 122 3.96 -4.47 -16.38
N PRO A 123 4.36 -5.72 -16.09
CA PRO A 123 4.97 -6.07 -14.82
C PRO A 123 6.28 -5.32 -14.56
N ALA A 124 6.45 -4.83 -13.34
CA ALA A 124 7.62 -4.05 -12.93
C ALA A 124 8.97 -4.78 -13.16
N GLN A 125 8.95 -6.11 -13.17
CA GLN A 125 10.12 -6.97 -13.32
C GLN A 125 10.81 -6.83 -14.69
N ILE A 126 10.04 -6.49 -15.74
CA ILE A 126 10.58 -6.36 -17.11
C ILE A 126 11.51 -5.14 -17.22
N TYR A 127 11.31 -4.12 -16.38
CA TYR A 127 12.13 -2.91 -16.38
C TYR A 127 13.46 -3.08 -15.65
N ILE A 128 13.57 -4.05 -14.74
CA ILE A 128 14.79 -4.23 -13.94
C ILE A 128 15.97 -4.63 -14.84
N VAL A 129 15.79 -5.63 -15.72
CA VAL A 129 16.88 -6.11 -16.58
C VAL A 129 17.58 -5.00 -17.38
N PRO A 130 16.88 -4.16 -18.17
CA PRO A 130 17.52 -3.09 -18.93
C PRO A 130 18.03 -1.91 -18.08
N LEU A 131 17.57 -1.77 -16.83
CA LEU A 131 18.04 -0.71 -15.93
C LEU A 131 19.42 -1.04 -15.32
N TYR A 132 19.75 -2.33 -15.23
CA TYR A 132 20.97 -2.85 -14.62
C TYR A 132 21.90 -3.61 -15.59
N ALA A 133 21.50 -3.76 -16.86
CA ALA A 133 22.34 -4.34 -17.93
C ALA A 133 23.23 -3.26 -18.57
#